data_AF-A0A9P5MT92-F1
#
_entry.id   AF-A0A9P5MT92-F1
#
_cell.length_a   1.000
_cell.length_b   1.000
_cell.length_c   1.000
_cell.angle_alpha   90.00
_cell.angle_beta   90.00
_cell.angle_gamma   90.00
#
_symmetry.space_group_name_H-M   'P 1'
#
loop_
_entity.id
_entity.type
_entity.pdbx_description
1 polymer ?
#
loop_
_entity_poly.entity_id
_entity_poly.type
_entity_poly.pdbx_seq_one_letter_code
_entity_poly.pdbx_strand_id
1 'polypeptide(L)'
;MRLNAHTAIVGETVVLVPYRVEHVEKYHTWMQSEELRELTASEELTLEQEYTMQRSWQEDEDKLTFIVLARPLEPSDADLTNDDIKALLMIGDVNLFFKNTREDPEFEVECEVMIAEPIYRGQRRAHAALILLLSYACDKLGVRKESFVARIGSANTRSIALFTSLGFEVVRTVSVFDQVEMRVADSDAESWPSGLVREYP
;
A
#
# COMPACT_ATOMS: atom_id res chain seq x y z
N MET A 1 12.16 5.50 -0.36
CA MET A 1 10.98 6.10 -0.98
C MET A 1 11.34 7.27 -1.90
N ARG A 2 12.49 7.22 -2.59
CA ARG A 2 12.87 8.31 -3.52
C ARG A 2 11.93 8.42 -4.71
N LEU A 3 11.46 7.29 -5.21
CA LEU A 3 10.62 7.18 -6.41
C LEU A 3 9.27 7.89 -6.26
N ASN A 4 8.69 7.89 -5.06
CA ASN A 4 7.38 8.49 -4.80
C ASN A 4 7.43 9.76 -3.93
N ALA A 5 8.61 10.29 -3.58
CA ALA A 5 8.75 11.37 -2.59
C ALA A 5 7.91 12.64 -2.86
N HIS A 6 7.62 12.92 -4.14
CA HIS A 6 6.84 14.08 -4.60
C HIS A 6 5.57 13.71 -5.36
N THR A 7 5.05 12.49 -5.14
CA THR A 7 3.89 11.99 -5.88
C THR A 7 2.69 11.85 -4.96
N ALA A 8 1.56 12.43 -5.36
CA ALA A 8 0.24 12.04 -4.86
C ALA A 8 -0.56 11.35 -5.96
N ILE A 9 -1.35 10.35 -5.59
CA ILE A 9 -2.26 9.64 -6.50
C ILE A 9 -3.68 9.84 -5.98
N VAL A 10 -4.47 10.60 -6.71
CA VAL A 10 -5.86 10.92 -6.35
C VAL A 10 -6.79 9.92 -7.04
N GLY A 11 -7.40 9.04 -6.26
CA GLY A 11 -8.51 8.21 -6.71
C GLY A 11 -9.85 8.74 -6.21
N GLU A 12 -10.94 8.07 -6.57
CA GLU A 12 -12.31 8.48 -6.23
C GLU A 12 -12.56 8.50 -4.72
N THR A 13 -12.14 7.45 -4.02
CA THR A 13 -12.42 7.27 -2.58
C THR A 13 -11.18 7.44 -1.70
N VAL A 14 -9.97 7.38 -2.24
CA VAL A 14 -8.75 7.55 -1.44
C VAL A 14 -7.74 8.41 -2.20
N VAL A 15 -6.86 9.07 -1.44
CA VAL A 15 -5.67 9.71 -1.97
C VAL A 15 -4.46 9.02 -1.36
N LEU A 16 -3.47 8.69 -2.20
CA LEU A 16 -2.19 8.16 -1.76
C LEU A 16 -1.18 9.30 -1.72
N VAL A 17 -0.53 9.51 -0.57
CA VAL A 17 0.55 10.50 -0.41
C VAL A 17 1.81 9.84 0.15
N PRO A 18 3.01 10.41 -0.06
CA PRO A 18 4.24 9.78 0.40
C PRO A 18 4.27 9.72 1.92
N TYR A 19 4.81 8.64 2.49
CA TYR A 19 5.05 8.59 3.94
C TYR A 19 6.17 9.56 4.34
N ARG A 20 5.92 10.34 5.39
CA ARG A 20 6.71 11.51 5.79
C ARG A 20 6.70 11.65 7.31
N VAL A 21 7.57 12.51 7.82
CA VAL A 21 7.83 12.69 9.26
C VAL A 21 6.57 13.09 10.03
N GLU A 22 5.68 13.88 9.43
CA GLU A 22 4.41 14.33 10.01
C GLU A 22 3.40 13.20 10.25
N HIS A 23 3.58 12.05 9.59
CA HIS A 23 2.71 10.89 9.73
C HIS A 23 3.14 9.95 10.87
N VAL A 24 4.38 10.09 11.37
CA VAL A 24 5.02 9.13 12.28
C VAL A 24 4.27 9.00 13.60
N GLU A 25 3.84 10.11 14.21
CA GLU A 25 3.14 10.06 15.51
C GLU A 25 1.82 9.29 15.43
N LYS A 26 1.06 9.53 14.36
CA LYS A 26 -0.20 8.82 14.11
C LYS A 26 0.05 7.34 13.81
N TYR A 27 1.04 7.05 12.96
CA TYR A 27 1.42 5.69 12.62
C TYR A 27 1.86 4.90 13.87
N HIS A 28 2.69 5.50 14.72
CA HIS A 28 3.10 4.91 15.99
C HIS A 28 1.90 4.60 16.90
N THR A 29 0.90 5.50 16.96
CA THR A 29 -0.35 5.25 17.71
C THR A 29 -1.08 4.01 17.18
N TRP A 30 -1.10 3.77 15.87
CA TRP A 30 -1.67 2.55 15.31
C TRP A 30 -0.85 1.30 15.69
N MET A 31 0.48 1.40 15.67
CA MET A 31 1.39 0.29 16.01
C MET A 31 1.39 -0.07 17.52
N GLN A 32 0.71 0.70 18.37
CA GLN A 32 0.43 0.30 19.76
C GLN A 32 -0.66 -0.78 19.86
N SER A 33 -1.42 -1.03 18.79
CA SER A 33 -2.43 -2.09 18.75
C SER A 33 -1.81 -3.44 18.42
N GLU A 34 -1.92 -4.40 19.34
CA GLU A 34 -1.50 -5.79 19.14
C GLU A 34 -2.18 -6.43 17.92
N GLU A 35 -3.50 -6.22 17.76
CA GLU A 35 -4.26 -6.71 16.59
C GLU A 35 -3.66 -6.22 15.27
N LEU A 36 -3.29 -4.94 15.19
CA LEU A 36 -2.71 -4.40 13.96
C LEU A 36 -1.34 -5.00 13.69
N ARG A 37 -0.48 -5.07 14.72
CA ARG A 37 0.86 -5.66 14.61
C ARG A 37 0.82 -7.13 14.18
N GLU A 38 -0.11 -7.91 14.72
CA GLU A 38 -0.29 -9.30 14.31
C GLU A 38 -0.72 -9.40 12.83
N LEU A 39 -1.67 -8.57 12.40
CA LEU A 39 -2.18 -8.57 11.03
C LEU A 39 -1.16 -8.09 9.99
N THR A 40 -0.24 -7.20 10.38
CA THR A 40 0.83 -6.66 9.53
C THR A 40 2.20 -7.30 9.79
N ALA A 41 2.25 -8.34 10.63
CA ALA A 41 3.49 -8.99 11.07
C ALA A 41 4.58 -7.99 11.52
N SER A 42 4.18 -6.91 12.20
CA SER A 42 5.05 -5.80 12.60
C SER A 42 5.48 -5.93 14.06
N GLU A 43 6.70 -5.46 14.35
CA GLU A 43 7.23 -5.41 15.72
C GLU A 43 6.80 -4.13 16.45
N GLU A 44 6.81 -4.18 17.79
CA GLU A 44 6.59 -2.99 18.60
C GLU A 44 7.87 -2.15 18.68
N LEU A 45 7.75 -0.87 18.30
CA LEU A 45 8.85 0.08 18.28
C LEU A 45 8.53 1.27 19.18
N THR A 46 9.57 1.87 19.75
CA THR A 46 9.44 3.18 20.39
C THR A 46 9.25 4.27 19.34
N LEU A 47 8.65 5.40 19.72
CA LEU A 47 8.45 6.54 18.80
C LEU A 47 9.78 7.03 18.17
N GLU A 48 10.89 7.00 18.90
CA GLU A 48 12.20 7.36 18.36
C GLU A 48 12.72 6.37 17.31
N GLN A 49 12.44 5.07 17.51
CA GLN A 49 12.75 4.03 16.53
C GLN A 49 11.91 4.19 15.27
N GLU A 50 10.62 4.53 15.40
CA GLU A 50 9.75 4.85 14.25
C GLU A 50 10.28 6.02 13.43
N TYR A 51 10.70 7.11 14.09
CA TYR A 51 11.36 8.23 13.40
C TYR A 51 12.66 7.82 12.70
N THR A 52 13.42 6.90 13.30
CA THR A 52 14.65 6.39 12.69
C THR A 52 14.36 5.53 11.47
N MET A 53 13.38 4.64 11.55
CA MET A 53 12.95 3.81 10.43
C MET A 53 12.32 4.62 9.30
N GLN A 54 11.52 5.63 9.63
CA GLN A 54 10.94 6.52 8.62
C GLN A 54 12.04 7.26 7.84
N ARG A 55 13.09 7.76 8.53
CA ARG A 55 14.23 8.41 7.87
C ARG A 55 14.98 7.46 6.94
N SER A 56 15.27 6.23 7.37
CA SER A 56 15.92 5.26 6.48
C SER A 56 15.04 4.94 5.27
N TRP A 57 13.75 4.74 5.47
CA TRP A 57 12.82 4.44 4.38
C TRP A 57 12.68 5.59 3.40
N GLN A 58 12.89 6.84 3.81
CA GLN A 58 12.82 7.97 2.89
C GLN A 58 13.88 7.85 1.78
N GLU A 59 15.06 7.34 2.12
CA GLU A 59 16.21 7.22 1.21
C GLU A 59 16.19 5.93 0.36
N ASP A 60 15.40 4.92 0.74
CA ASP A 60 15.33 3.64 0.02
C ASP A 60 14.93 3.79 -1.46
N GLU A 61 15.50 2.96 -2.34
CA GLU A 61 15.18 2.95 -3.77
C GLU A 61 14.33 1.74 -4.16
N ASP A 62 14.29 0.73 -3.29
CA ASP A 62 13.59 -0.54 -3.39
C ASP A 62 12.31 -0.59 -2.55
N LYS A 63 11.88 0.54 -1.97
CA LYS A 63 10.65 0.65 -1.19
C LYS A 63 9.81 1.86 -1.58
N LEU A 64 8.51 1.64 -1.78
CA LEU A 64 7.49 2.67 -1.89
C LEU A 64 6.48 2.49 -0.76
N THR A 65 6.31 3.51 0.08
CA THR A 65 5.21 3.57 1.06
C THR A 65 4.36 4.78 0.73
N PHE A 66 3.06 4.57 0.60
CA PHE A 66 2.08 5.64 0.57
C PHE A 66 1.17 5.57 1.79
N ILE A 67 0.88 6.72 2.38
CA ILE A 67 -0.21 6.88 3.31
C ILE A 67 -1.52 6.97 2.54
N VAL A 68 -2.51 6.22 3.00
CA VAL A 68 -3.87 6.23 2.48
C VAL A 68 -4.67 7.29 3.23
N LEU A 69 -5.11 8.31 2.51
CA LEU A 69 -6.01 9.35 2.99
C LEU A 69 -7.44 9.08 2.53
N ALA A 70 -8.42 9.22 3.42
CA ALA A 70 -9.82 9.01 3.10
C ALA A 70 -10.44 10.24 2.43
N ARG A 71 -11.04 10.04 1.25
CA ARG A 71 -11.97 11.02 0.68
C ARG A 71 -13.39 10.83 1.24
N PRO A 72 -14.20 11.89 1.33
CA PRO A 72 -15.63 11.78 1.60
C PRO A 72 -16.33 10.79 0.65
N LEU A 73 -17.44 10.19 1.10
CA LEU A 73 -18.22 9.26 0.27
C LEU A 73 -18.87 9.94 -0.94
N GLU A 74 -19.20 11.23 -0.79
CA GLU A 74 -19.65 12.10 -1.87
C GLU A 74 -18.55 13.16 -2.09
N PRO A 75 -17.46 12.81 -2.78
CA PRO A 75 -16.42 13.77 -3.09
C PRO A 75 -16.97 14.82 -4.05
N SER A 76 -16.55 16.07 -3.86
CA SER A 76 -16.74 17.09 -4.89
C SER A 76 -15.96 16.69 -6.15
N ASP A 77 -16.54 16.95 -7.33
CA ASP A 77 -15.87 16.85 -8.63
C ASP A 77 -14.77 17.91 -8.80
N ALA A 78 -14.64 18.85 -7.86
CA ALA A 78 -13.57 19.83 -7.85
C ALA A 78 -12.20 19.15 -7.70
N ASP A 79 -11.24 19.64 -8.48
CA ASP A 79 -9.84 19.25 -8.34
C ASP A 79 -9.34 19.60 -6.93
N LEU A 80 -8.88 18.58 -6.20
CA LEU A 80 -8.30 18.78 -4.87
C LEU A 80 -7.01 19.62 -5.00
N THR A 81 -6.85 20.63 -4.17
CA THR A 81 -5.55 21.29 -4.00
C THR A 81 -4.65 20.48 -3.07
N ASN A 82 -3.36 20.84 -2.98
CA ASN A 82 -2.46 20.18 -2.02
C ASN A 82 -2.88 20.44 -0.56
N ASP A 83 -3.49 21.58 -0.28
CA ASP A 83 -4.01 21.90 1.05
C ASP A 83 -5.26 21.09 1.38
N ASP A 84 -6.14 20.86 0.39
CA ASP A 84 -7.28 19.94 0.56
C ASP A 84 -6.80 18.52 0.85
N ILE A 85 -5.77 18.03 0.15
CA ILE A 85 -5.17 16.71 0.38
C ILE A 85 -4.61 16.60 1.79
N LYS A 86 -3.85 17.61 2.25
CA LYS A 86 -3.27 17.65 3.61
C LYS A 86 -4.33 17.65 4.71
N ALA A 87 -5.53 18.15 4.42
CA ALA A 87 -6.65 18.15 5.37
C ALA A 87 -7.41 16.82 5.45
N LEU A 88 -7.16 15.87 4.53
CA LEU A 88 -7.80 14.57 4.55
C LEU A 88 -7.31 13.70 5.71
N LEU A 89 -8.18 12.81 6.17
CA LEU A 89 -7.86 11.91 7.27
C LEU A 89 -6.95 10.78 6.78
N MET A 90 -5.80 10.64 7.40
CA MET A 90 -4.92 9.48 7.28
C MET A 90 -5.61 8.25 7.90
N ILE A 91 -5.79 7.18 7.12
CA ILE A 91 -6.55 5.98 7.55
C ILE A 91 -5.80 4.66 7.44
N GLY A 92 -4.64 4.67 6.81
CA GLY A 92 -3.78 3.50 6.67
C GLY A 92 -2.61 3.78 5.74
N ASP A 93 -2.03 2.73 5.19
CA ASP A 93 -0.89 2.79 4.28
C ASP A 93 -0.92 1.61 3.28
N VAL A 94 -0.15 1.76 2.21
CA VAL A 94 0.01 0.75 1.16
C VAL A 94 1.47 0.78 0.68
N ASN A 95 2.08 -0.40 0.56
CA ASN A 95 3.51 -0.57 0.35
C ASN A 95 3.83 -1.43 -0.87
N LEU A 96 4.95 -1.10 -1.54
CA LEU A 96 5.68 -2.00 -2.43
C LEU A 96 7.11 -2.19 -1.94
N PHE A 97 7.56 -3.44 -1.91
CA PHE A 97 8.94 -3.82 -1.64
C PHE A 97 9.52 -4.56 -2.86
N PHE A 98 10.57 -4.01 -3.44
CA PHE A 98 11.22 -4.55 -4.63
C PHE A 98 12.31 -5.52 -4.19
N LYS A 99 12.21 -6.78 -4.61
CA LYS A 99 13.20 -7.81 -4.36
C LYS A 99 13.95 -8.12 -5.64
N ASN A 100 15.27 -8.18 -5.52
CA ASN A 100 16.21 -8.38 -6.63
C ASN A 100 16.18 -7.25 -7.67
N THR A 101 17.08 -7.31 -8.67
CA THR A 101 17.07 -6.33 -9.78
C THR A 101 16.11 -6.77 -10.88
N ARG A 102 15.70 -5.85 -11.75
CA ARG A 102 14.69 -6.14 -12.79
C ARG A 102 15.14 -7.17 -13.82
N GLU A 103 16.45 -7.33 -13.98
CA GLU A 103 17.09 -8.31 -14.86
C GLU A 103 17.10 -9.72 -14.24
N ASP A 104 16.84 -9.82 -12.93
CA ASP A 104 16.82 -11.08 -12.21
C ASP A 104 15.53 -11.87 -12.55
N PRO A 105 15.63 -13.16 -12.94
CA PRO A 105 14.48 -14.03 -13.09
C PRO A 105 13.61 -14.15 -11.83
N GLU A 106 14.19 -13.94 -10.65
CA GLU A 106 13.52 -13.94 -9.35
C GLU A 106 13.08 -12.52 -8.91
N PHE A 107 12.97 -11.57 -9.84
CA PHE A 107 12.45 -10.23 -9.55
C PHE A 107 10.99 -10.29 -9.09
N GLU A 108 10.75 -9.78 -7.89
CA GLU A 108 9.42 -9.74 -7.28
C GLU A 108 9.15 -8.37 -6.65
N VAL A 109 7.88 -7.96 -6.65
CA VAL A 109 7.42 -6.75 -5.98
C VAL A 109 6.32 -7.13 -5.00
N GLU A 110 6.67 -7.14 -3.72
CA GLU A 110 5.76 -7.50 -2.64
C GLU A 110 4.83 -6.34 -2.30
N CYS A 111 3.53 -6.61 -2.28
CA CYS A 111 2.48 -5.62 -2.05
C CYS A 111 1.83 -5.83 -0.69
N GLU A 112 1.73 -4.78 0.11
CA GLU A 112 1.06 -4.80 1.41
C GLU A 112 0.10 -3.64 1.55
N VAL A 113 -0.96 -3.82 2.35
CA VAL A 113 -1.93 -2.76 2.65
C VAL A 113 -2.45 -2.90 4.06
N MET A 114 -2.62 -1.77 4.75
CA MET A 114 -3.28 -1.70 6.05
C MET A 114 -4.33 -0.57 6.01
N ILE A 115 -5.52 -0.84 6.55
CA ILE A 115 -6.50 0.20 6.93
C ILE A 115 -6.62 0.17 8.45
N ALA A 116 -5.84 1.04 9.09
CA ALA A 116 -5.71 1.08 10.53
C ALA A 116 -7.00 1.56 11.20
N GLU A 117 -7.64 2.59 10.65
CA GLU A 117 -8.84 3.22 11.23
C GLU A 117 -10.08 2.31 11.07
N PRO A 118 -10.64 1.77 12.18
CA PRO A 118 -11.70 0.76 12.11
C PRO A 118 -12.95 1.22 11.37
N ILE A 119 -13.31 2.50 11.50
CA ILE A 119 -14.51 3.06 10.87
C ILE A 119 -14.45 3.02 9.34
N TYR A 120 -13.25 2.93 8.74
CA TYR A 120 -13.04 2.85 7.29
C TYR A 120 -12.84 1.43 6.77
N ARG A 121 -12.76 0.42 7.65
CA ARG A 121 -12.68 -0.99 7.26
C ARG A 121 -14.01 -1.44 6.65
N GLY A 122 -13.95 -2.37 5.71
CA GLY A 122 -15.15 -2.86 5.00
C GLY A 122 -15.75 -1.90 3.97
N GLN A 123 -15.19 -0.69 3.79
CA GLN A 123 -15.66 0.30 2.82
C GLN A 123 -14.87 0.28 1.49
N ARG A 124 -14.25 -0.85 1.15
CA ARG A 124 -13.38 -1.01 -0.05
C ARG A 124 -12.22 -0.01 -0.20
N ARG A 125 -11.83 0.71 0.86
CA ARG A 125 -10.69 1.66 0.83
C ARG A 125 -9.36 0.96 0.53
N ALA A 126 -9.11 -0.20 1.13
CA ALA A 126 -7.91 -1.01 0.86
C ALA A 126 -7.83 -1.44 -0.61
N HIS A 127 -8.97 -1.85 -1.18
CA HIS A 127 -9.07 -2.21 -2.59
C HIS A 127 -8.78 -1.02 -3.50
N ALA A 128 -9.34 0.15 -3.20
CA ALA A 128 -9.04 1.37 -3.95
C ALA A 128 -7.55 1.74 -3.86
N ALA A 129 -6.96 1.68 -2.65
CA ALA A 129 -5.54 1.97 -2.45
C ALA A 129 -4.62 1.03 -3.24
N LEU A 130 -4.88 -0.28 -3.20
CA LEU A 130 -4.10 -1.27 -3.96
C LEU A 130 -4.23 -1.07 -5.47
N ILE A 131 -5.44 -0.80 -5.99
CA ILE A 131 -5.63 -0.52 -7.42
C ILE A 131 -4.77 0.66 -7.88
N LEU A 132 -4.80 1.75 -7.12
CA LEU A 132 -4.03 2.95 -7.44
C LEU A 132 -2.52 2.67 -7.41
N LEU A 133 -2.04 1.95 -6.40
CA LEU A 133 -0.63 1.61 -6.26
C LEU A 133 -0.14 0.66 -7.37
N LEU A 134 -0.91 -0.40 -7.65
CA LEU A 134 -0.58 -1.40 -8.69
C LEU A 134 -0.59 -0.76 -10.09
N SER A 135 -1.62 0.04 -10.41
CA SER A 135 -1.67 0.80 -11.66
C SER A 135 -0.48 1.77 -11.76
N TYR A 136 -0.16 2.52 -10.70
CA TYR A 136 1.00 3.40 -10.71
C TYR A 136 2.32 2.66 -10.95
N ALA A 137 2.52 1.51 -10.30
CA ALA A 137 3.72 0.71 -10.49
C ALA A 137 3.83 0.13 -11.91
N CYS A 138 2.73 -0.29 -12.52
CA CYS A 138 2.72 -0.67 -13.94
C CYS A 138 3.02 0.52 -14.85
N ASP A 139 2.24 1.60 -14.74
CA ASP A 139 2.24 2.69 -15.71
C ASP A 139 3.44 3.62 -15.60
N LYS A 140 3.91 3.87 -14.37
CA LYS A 140 4.99 4.84 -14.09
C LYS A 140 6.32 4.19 -13.81
N LEU A 141 6.31 2.99 -13.24
CA LEU A 141 7.56 2.28 -12.91
C LEU A 141 7.84 1.14 -13.90
N GLY A 142 6.90 0.73 -14.75
CA GLY A 142 7.10 -0.36 -15.70
C GLY A 142 7.20 -1.74 -15.03
N VAL A 143 6.59 -1.91 -13.86
CA VAL A 143 6.49 -3.22 -13.19
C VAL A 143 5.48 -4.07 -13.94
N ARG A 144 5.87 -5.30 -14.31
CA ARG A 144 4.97 -6.24 -14.95
C ARG A 144 4.03 -6.86 -13.92
N LYS A 145 2.79 -7.17 -14.31
CA LYS A 145 1.77 -7.68 -13.39
C LYS A 145 2.21 -8.97 -12.69
N GLU A 146 2.93 -9.84 -13.41
CA GLU A 146 3.37 -11.16 -12.93
C GLU A 146 4.48 -11.06 -11.87
N SER A 147 5.12 -9.88 -11.75
CA SER A 147 6.11 -9.60 -10.72
C SER A 147 5.46 -9.31 -9.35
N PHE A 148 4.17 -8.98 -9.29
CA PHE A 148 3.54 -8.70 -8.00
C PHE A 148 3.30 -9.98 -7.19
N VAL A 149 3.61 -9.88 -5.90
CA VAL A 149 3.38 -10.94 -4.92
C VAL A 149 2.75 -10.35 -3.67
N ALA A 150 1.87 -11.11 -3.02
CA ALA A 150 1.35 -10.80 -1.70
C ALA A 150 1.53 -12.02 -0.79
N ARG A 151 2.12 -11.80 0.39
CA ARG A 151 2.28 -12.84 1.41
C ARG A 151 1.36 -12.53 2.57
N ILE A 152 0.44 -13.43 2.84
CA ILE A 152 -0.69 -13.18 3.74
C ILE A 152 -0.81 -14.36 4.69
N GLY A 153 -0.96 -14.12 5.98
CA GLY A 153 -1.23 -15.20 6.94
C GLY A 153 -2.45 -16.04 6.52
N SER A 154 -2.35 -17.37 6.58
CA SER A 154 -3.39 -18.28 6.05
C SER A 154 -4.76 -18.05 6.70
N ALA A 155 -4.79 -17.59 7.95
CA ALA A 155 -6.02 -17.26 8.67
C ALA A 155 -6.65 -15.91 8.26
N ASN A 156 -5.91 -15.02 7.58
CA ASN A 156 -6.37 -13.70 7.16
C ASN A 156 -7.21 -13.77 5.87
N THR A 157 -8.35 -14.43 5.98
CA THR A 157 -9.33 -14.64 4.90
C THR A 157 -9.82 -13.33 4.27
N ARG A 158 -9.82 -12.22 5.02
CA ARG A 158 -10.21 -10.89 4.52
C ARG A 158 -9.19 -10.34 3.53
N SER A 159 -7.90 -10.38 3.87
CA SER A 159 -6.85 -9.96 2.95
C SER A 159 -6.75 -10.90 1.74
N ILE A 160 -6.90 -12.22 1.94
CA ILE A 160 -6.94 -13.18 0.82
C ILE A 160 -8.07 -12.82 -0.17
N ALA A 161 -9.29 -12.61 0.33
CA ALA A 161 -10.43 -12.22 -0.53
C ALA A 161 -10.21 -10.86 -1.21
N LEU A 162 -9.57 -9.91 -0.53
CA LEU A 162 -9.19 -8.61 -1.09
C LEU A 162 -8.24 -8.80 -2.29
N PHE A 163 -7.14 -9.53 -2.13
CA PHE A 163 -6.18 -9.76 -3.22
C PHE A 163 -6.79 -10.60 -4.34
N THR A 164 -7.63 -11.60 -4.02
CA THR A 164 -8.39 -12.34 -5.05
C THR A 164 -9.27 -11.42 -5.90
N SER A 165 -9.94 -10.44 -5.30
CA SER A 165 -10.76 -9.47 -6.06
C SER A 165 -9.95 -8.56 -6.98
N LEU A 166 -8.63 -8.49 -6.81
CA LEU A 166 -7.69 -7.73 -7.63
C LEU A 166 -7.03 -8.58 -8.73
N GLY A 167 -7.39 -9.87 -8.83
CA GLY A 167 -6.85 -10.81 -9.82
C GLY A 167 -5.66 -11.63 -9.31
N PHE A 168 -5.41 -11.65 -7.99
CA PHE A 168 -4.38 -12.53 -7.42
C PHE A 168 -4.93 -13.92 -7.13
N GLU A 169 -4.13 -14.95 -7.41
CA GLU A 169 -4.41 -16.34 -7.11
C GLU A 169 -3.37 -16.89 -6.13
N VAL A 170 -3.79 -17.80 -5.26
CA VAL A 170 -2.88 -18.50 -4.36
C VAL A 170 -2.03 -19.45 -5.18
N VAL A 171 -0.72 -19.20 -5.24
CA VAL A 171 0.23 -20.04 -5.98
C VAL A 171 0.97 -21.02 -5.08
N ARG A 172 1.08 -20.71 -3.78
CA ARG A 172 1.81 -21.51 -2.80
C ARG A 172 1.27 -21.28 -1.40
N THR A 173 1.30 -22.33 -0.57
CA THR A 173 1.12 -22.24 0.88
C THR A 173 2.44 -22.58 1.56
N VAL A 174 2.91 -21.72 2.46
CA VAL A 174 4.18 -21.87 3.18
C VAL A 174 3.87 -22.24 4.64
N SER A 175 3.83 -23.55 4.90
CA SER A 175 3.40 -24.10 6.20
C SER A 175 4.28 -23.71 7.38
N VAL A 176 5.56 -23.42 7.15
CA VAL A 176 6.51 -23.02 8.22
C VAL A 176 6.16 -21.65 8.81
N PHE A 177 5.60 -20.75 8.00
CA PHE A 177 5.24 -19.38 8.40
C PHE A 177 3.72 -19.18 8.53
N ASP A 178 2.93 -20.23 8.30
CA ASP A 178 1.47 -20.18 8.17
C ASP A 178 0.98 -19.04 7.26
N GLN A 179 1.53 -18.97 6.06
CA GLN A 179 1.21 -17.95 5.06
C GLN A 179 0.83 -18.55 3.71
N VAL A 180 -0.01 -17.85 2.97
CA VAL A 180 -0.24 -18.05 1.54
C VAL A 180 0.53 -17.00 0.75
N GLU A 181 1.12 -17.44 -0.35
CA GLU A 181 1.69 -16.56 -1.36
C GLU A 181 0.70 -16.47 -2.53
N MET A 182 0.37 -15.23 -2.89
CA MET A 182 -0.55 -14.93 -3.97
C MET A 182 0.17 -14.13 -5.05
N ARG A 183 -0.13 -14.41 -6.32
CA ARG A 183 0.42 -13.68 -7.47
C ARG A 183 -0.69 -13.36 -8.46
N VAL A 184 -0.50 -12.33 -9.27
CA VAL A 184 -1.47 -11.99 -10.31
C VAL A 184 -1.55 -13.13 -11.32
N ALA A 185 -2.76 -13.62 -11.57
CA ALA A 185 -2.99 -14.67 -12.55
C ALA A 185 -2.58 -14.18 -13.94
N ASP A 186 -1.81 -15.01 -14.66
CA ASP A 186 -1.37 -14.77 -16.03
C ASP A 186 -2.61 -14.52 -16.89
N SER A 187 -2.85 -13.27 -17.28
CA SER A 187 -4.07 -12.91 -17.98
C SER A 187 -3.90 -11.65 -18.80
N ASP A 188 -4.50 -11.69 -19.99
CA ASP A 188 -4.97 -10.55 -20.80
C ASP A 188 -5.96 -9.64 -20.03
N ALA A 189 -5.95 -9.65 -18.69
CA ALA A 189 -6.85 -8.90 -17.85
C ALA A 189 -6.70 -7.40 -18.07
N GLU A 190 -7.84 -6.73 -18.12
CA GLU A 190 -7.93 -5.27 -18.18
C GLU A 190 -6.95 -4.61 -17.20
N SER A 191 -6.38 -3.47 -17.61
CA SER A 191 -5.56 -2.64 -16.75
C SER A 191 -6.34 -2.24 -15.50
N TRP A 192 -5.71 -2.25 -14.32
CA TRP A 192 -6.34 -1.66 -13.14
C TRP A 192 -6.64 -0.18 -13.38
N PRO A 193 -7.81 0.33 -12.94
CA PRO A 193 -8.13 1.75 -13.07
C PRO A 193 -7.05 2.64 -12.46
N SER A 194 -6.60 3.64 -13.21
CA SER A 194 -5.59 4.59 -12.74
C SER A 194 -6.21 5.78 -12.02
N GLY A 195 -5.46 6.34 -11.07
CA GLY A 195 -5.80 7.62 -10.44
C GLY A 195 -5.08 8.79 -11.11
N LEU A 196 -5.48 10.00 -10.75
CA LEU A 196 -4.79 11.22 -11.16
C LEU A 196 -3.46 11.34 -10.39
N VAL A 197 -2.36 11.13 -11.09
CA VAL A 197 -1.00 11.34 -10.55
C VAL A 197 -0.65 12.82 -10.64
N ARG A 198 -0.20 13.40 -9.53
CA ARG A 198 0.20 14.81 -9.45
C ARG A 198 1.41 15.02 -8.57
N GLU A 199 2.05 16.17 -8.79
CA GLU A 199 3.12 16.66 -7.93
C GLU A 199 2.57 17.01 -6.54
N TYR A 200 3.24 16.51 -5.50
CA TYR A 200 2.92 16.73 -4.11
C TYR A 200 4.16 17.26 -3.36
N PRO A 201 4.16 18.53 -2.93
CA PRO A 201 5.32 19.20 -2.37
C PRO A 201 5.65 18.66 -0.97
#